data_AF-A0A962UUW0-F1
#
_entry.id   AF-A0A962UUW0-F1
#
_cell.length_a   1.000
_cell.length_b   1.000
_cell.length_c   1.000
_cell.angle_alpha   90.00
_cell.angle_beta   90.00
_cell.angle_gamma   90.00
#
_symmetry.space_group_name_H-M   'P 1'
#
loop_
_entity.id
_entity.type
_entity.pdbx_description
1 polymer ?
#
loop_
_entity_poly.entity_id
_entity_poly.type
_entity_poly.pdbx_seq_one_letter_code
_entity_poly.pdbx_strand_id
1 'polypeptide(L)'
;AFGNLASFYRNQQLRWQTPPALTEGKWPDLDSARLLLADVSGQGRALLSEMESKALLAAFHIPVAHTQLSRSPQEATLIAQQIGYPVVLKISSPDITHKSDVDGVALDIRGARQLQLAWQTMMDGVRARAPEAQIDGIAVEPMVSSRHARELYVGVVTDALFGPVLLFGAGGRAIEVYADRAMELPPLNRFL
;
A
#
# COMPACT_ATOMS: atom_id res chain seq x y z
N ALA A 1 4.85 33.89 34.42
CA ALA A 1 6.32 33.79 34.40
C ALA A 1 6.80 32.33 34.25
N PHE A 2 6.43 31.42 35.16
CA PHE A 2 6.87 30.01 35.13
C PHE A 2 6.42 29.21 33.89
N GLY A 3 5.21 29.41 33.38
CA GLY A 3 4.73 28.71 32.17
C GLY A 3 5.52 29.05 30.89
N ASN A 4 6.03 30.28 30.80
CA ASN A 4 6.86 30.71 29.67
C ASN A 4 8.26 30.10 29.75
N LEU A 5 8.81 29.97 30.96
CA LEU A 5 10.08 29.28 31.20
C LEU A 5 9.99 27.77 30.89
N ALA A 6 8.90 27.11 31.31
CA ALA A 6 8.65 25.70 31.00
C ALA A 6 8.47 25.47 29.49
N SER A 7 7.74 26.36 28.80
CA SER A 7 7.56 26.30 27.34
C SER A 7 8.86 26.61 26.59
N PHE A 8 9.64 27.57 27.06
CA PHE A 8 10.95 27.90 26.49
C PHE A 8 11.94 26.73 26.64
N TYR A 9 11.96 26.07 27.79
CA TYR A 9 12.83 24.92 28.03
C TYR A 9 12.42 23.71 27.19
N ARG A 10 11.10 23.45 27.08
CA ARG A 10 10.53 22.42 26.20
C ARG A 10 10.86 22.71 24.73
N ASN A 11 10.70 23.95 24.27
CA ASN A 11 11.01 24.36 22.90
C ASN A 11 12.52 24.31 22.63
N GLN A 12 13.38 24.62 23.61
CA GLN A 12 14.82 24.37 23.48
C GLN A 12 15.08 22.89 23.28
N GLN A 13 14.53 22.02 24.12
CA GLN A 13 14.71 20.57 23.98
C GLN A 13 14.25 20.08 22.60
N LEU A 14 13.10 20.56 22.09
CA LEU A 14 12.61 20.25 20.74
C LEU A 14 13.57 20.72 19.63
N ARG A 15 14.22 21.88 19.77
CA ARG A 15 15.18 22.43 18.79
C ARG A 15 16.44 21.58 18.61
N TRP A 16 16.82 20.79 19.62
CA TRP A 16 18.01 19.93 19.59
C TRP A 16 17.70 18.50 19.15
N GLN A 17 16.44 18.19 18.83
CA GLN A 17 15.98 16.85 18.47
C GLN A 17 16.01 16.64 16.96
N THR A 18 17.13 16.91 16.30
CA THR A 18 17.38 16.20 15.04
C THR A 18 17.54 14.73 15.45
N PRO A 19 16.60 13.83 15.11
CA PRO A 19 16.75 12.45 15.47
C PRO A 19 18.08 11.97 14.86
N PRO A 20 18.93 11.25 15.60
CA PRO A 20 19.97 10.50 14.93
C PRO A 20 19.28 9.61 13.87
N ALA A 21 19.92 9.39 12.72
CA ALA A 21 19.37 8.53 11.69
C ALA A 21 18.88 7.24 12.35
N LEU A 22 17.57 6.99 12.31
CA LEU A 22 16.91 5.91 13.05
C LEU A 22 17.35 4.51 12.57
N THR A 23 18.17 4.46 11.53
CA THR A 23 18.61 3.25 10.85
C THR A 23 20.13 3.13 10.89
N GLU A 24 20.61 2.19 11.70
CA GLU A 24 21.82 1.39 11.40
C GLU A 24 21.57 0.40 10.24
N GLY A 25 20.41 0.49 9.57
CA GLY A 25 19.98 -0.38 8.50
C GLY A 25 20.54 -0.01 7.12
N LYS A 26 20.25 -0.88 6.14
CA LYS A 26 20.58 -0.66 4.74
C LYS A 26 19.85 0.58 4.22
N TRP A 27 20.57 1.47 3.54
CA TRP A 27 19.98 2.63 2.89
C TRP A 27 18.93 2.20 1.84
N PRO A 28 17.87 3.00 1.64
CA PRO A 28 16.92 2.78 0.56
C PRO A 28 17.62 2.75 -0.81
N ASP A 29 17.09 1.94 -1.73
CA ASP A 29 17.51 1.93 -3.13
C ASP A 29 16.84 3.08 -3.90
N LEU A 30 17.43 4.27 -3.76
CA LEU A 30 16.91 5.49 -4.37
C LEU A 30 17.01 5.49 -5.89
N ASP A 31 17.97 4.75 -6.47
CA ASP A 31 18.16 4.70 -7.91
C ASP A 31 17.03 3.91 -8.57
N SER A 32 16.72 2.70 -8.05
CA SER A 32 15.58 1.92 -8.52
C SER A 32 14.25 2.66 -8.32
N ALA A 33 14.07 3.31 -7.17
CA ALA A 33 12.87 4.11 -6.90
C ALA A 33 12.70 5.26 -7.90
N ARG A 34 13.78 6.01 -8.20
CA ARG A 34 13.75 7.12 -9.16
C ARG A 34 13.51 6.64 -10.59
N LEU A 35 14.13 5.54 -10.99
CA LEU A 35 13.92 4.96 -12.33
C LEU A 35 12.45 4.54 -12.53
N LEU A 36 11.85 3.89 -11.54
CA LEU A 36 10.44 3.52 -11.57
C LEU A 36 9.53 4.74 -11.68
N LEU A 37 9.77 5.79 -10.88
CA LEU A 37 8.98 7.02 -10.94
C LEU A 37 9.15 7.76 -12.26
N ALA A 38 10.36 7.78 -12.82
CA ALA A 38 10.64 8.38 -14.11
C ALA A 38 9.96 7.64 -15.26
N ASP A 39 9.92 6.30 -15.24
CA ASP A 39 9.20 5.49 -16.24
C ASP A 39 7.69 5.77 -16.21
N VAL A 40 7.08 5.77 -15.02
CA VAL A 40 5.66 6.07 -14.84
C VAL A 40 5.32 7.49 -15.32
N SER A 41 6.15 8.47 -14.95
CA SER A 41 5.98 9.85 -15.42
C SER A 41 6.20 9.98 -16.93
N GLY A 42 7.13 9.23 -17.52
CA GLY A 42 7.39 9.19 -18.96
C GLY A 42 6.23 8.62 -19.76
N GLN A 43 5.42 7.76 -19.14
CA GLN A 43 4.15 7.26 -19.68
C GLN A 43 2.97 8.23 -19.46
N GLY A 44 3.20 9.42 -18.89
CA GLY A 44 2.17 10.42 -18.63
C GLY A 44 1.20 10.04 -17.50
N ARG A 45 1.53 9.04 -16.69
CA ARG A 45 0.71 8.60 -15.56
C ARG A 45 1.13 9.30 -14.27
N ALA A 46 0.15 9.65 -13.45
CA ALA A 46 0.36 10.14 -12.09
C ALA A 46 0.12 9.06 -11.02
N LEU A 47 -0.48 7.92 -11.41
CA LEU A 47 -0.83 6.83 -10.51
C LEU A 47 0.04 5.60 -10.79
N LEU A 48 0.59 5.03 -9.72
CA LEU A 48 1.30 3.76 -9.75
C LEU A 48 0.30 2.60 -9.74
N SER A 49 0.63 1.53 -10.48
CA SER A 49 -0.04 0.24 -10.32
C SER A 49 0.28 -0.38 -8.94
N GLU A 50 -0.44 -1.44 -8.57
CA GLU A 50 -0.16 -2.15 -7.31
C GLU A 50 1.25 -2.74 -7.29
N MET A 51 1.73 -3.28 -8.42
CA MET A 51 3.08 -3.83 -8.53
C MET A 51 4.15 -2.73 -8.41
N GLU A 52 3.95 -1.61 -9.11
CA GLU A 52 4.87 -0.46 -9.04
C GLU A 52 4.91 0.13 -7.62
N SER A 53 3.75 0.26 -6.98
CA SER A 53 3.64 0.74 -5.59
C SER A 53 4.39 -0.19 -4.63
N LYS A 54 4.25 -1.51 -4.78
CA LYS A 54 4.96 -2.48 -3.93
C LYS A 54 6.46 -2.49 -4.20
N ALA A 55 6.89 -2.37 -5.45
CA ALA A 55 8.30 -2.26 -5.81
C ALA A 55 8.92 -0.99 -5.21
N LEU A 56 8.21 0.14 -5.26
CA LEU A 56 8.64 1.38 -4.63
C LEU A 56 8.76 1.20 -3.11
N LEU A 57 7.74 0.67 -2.43
CA LEU A 57 7.78 0.41 -0.98
C LEU A 57 8.93 -0.53 -0.59
N ALA A 58 9.16 -1.58 -1.37
CA ALA A 58 10.27 -2.52 -1.15
C ALA A 58 11.65 -1.86 -1.30
N ALA A 59 11.80 -0.87 -2.19
CA ALA A 59 13.05 -0.10 -2.32
C ALA A 59 13.38 0.70 -1.05
N PHE A 60 12.37 1.03 -0.23
CA PHE A 60 12.51 1.64 1.10
C PHE A 60 12.47 0.61 2.24
N HIS A 61 12.62 -0.68 1.95
CA HIS A 61 12.59 -1.80 2.90
C HIS A 61 11.28 -1.93 3.68
N ILE A 62 10.18 -1.38 3.15
CA ILE A 62 8.84 -1.58 3.72
C ILE A 62 8.35 -2.97 3.28
N PRO A 63 8.00 -3.87 4.23
CA PRO A 63 7.56 -5.21 3.88
C PRO A 63 6.27 -5.19 3.04
N VAL A 64 6.29 -5.90 1.91
CA VAL A 64 5.16 -6.03 1.01
C VAL A 64 4.89 -7.51 0.71
N ALA A 65 3.63 -7.84 0.42
CA ALA A 65 3.28 -9.20 0.00
C ALA A 65 3.91 -9.53 -1.37
N HIS A 66 4.50 -10.71 -1.49
CA HIS A 66 5.02 -11.20 -2.77
C HIS A 66 3.88 -11.31 -3.78
N THR A 67 3.92 -10.49 -4.83
CA THR A 67 2.81 -10.29 -5.76
C THR A 67 3.26 -10.64 -7.17
N GLN A 68 2.47 -11.43 -7.88
CA GLN A 68 2.72 -11.74 -9.28
C GLN A 68 1.46 -11.50 -10.11
N LEU A 69 1.62 -10.88 -11.28
CA LEU A 69 0.53 -10.63 -12.21
C LEU A 69 0.27 -11.88 -13.04
N SER A 70 -1.00 -12.16 -13.30
CA SER A 70 -1.45 -13.22 -14.18
C SER A 70 -2.46 -12.69 -15.19
N ARG A 71 -2.39 -13.18 -16.42
CA ARG A 71 -3.28 -12.82 -17.53
C ARG A 71 -4.24 -13.95 -17.91
N SER A 72 -4.14 -15.09 -17.25
CA SER A 72 -5.02 -16.24 -17.45
C SER A 72 -5.24 -17.01 -16.15
N PRO A 73 -6.37 -17.75 -16.03
CA PRO A 73 -6.63 -18.58 -14.85
C PRO A 73 -5.61 -19.72 -14.70
N GLN A 74 -5.02 -20.20 -15.81
CA GLN A 74 -3.97 -21.21 -15.80
C GLN A 74 -2.68 -20.66 -15.20
N GLU A 75 -2.25 -19.48 -15.65
CA GLU A 75 -1.09 -18.77 -15.10
C GLU A 75 -1.28 -18.43 -13.62
N ALA A 76 -2.47 -17.93 -13.25
CA ALA A 76 -2.81 -17.66 -11.86
C ALA A 76 -2.74 -18.92 -10.97
N THR A 77 -3.14 -20.07 -11.51
CA THR A 77 -3.06 -21.36 -10.80
C THR A 77 -1.61 -21.77 -10.57
N LEU A 78 -0.73 -21.61 -11.57
CA LEU A 78 0.70 -21.91 -11.44
C LEU A 78 1.38 -21.00 -10.42
N ILE A 79 1.09 -19.69 -10.50
CA ILE A 79 1.60 -18.71 -9.53
C ILE A 79 1.13 -19.06 -8.11
N ALA A 80 -0.16 -19.39 -7.93
CA ALA A 80 -0.69 -19.77 -6.63
C ALA A 80 -0.06 -21.06 -6.08
N GLN A 81 0.30 -22.02 -6.95
CA GLN A 81 1.05 -23.21 -6.54
C GLN A 81 2.48 -22.88 -6.09
N GLN A 82 3.13 -21.91 -6.73
CA GLN A 82 4.47 -21.46 -6.35
C GLN A 82 4.46 -20.66 -5.03
N ILE A 83 3.45 -19.80 -4.84
CA ILE A 83 3.27 -19.01 -3.62
C ILE A 83 2.85 -19.91 -2.44
N GLY A 84 1.99 -20.90 -2.71
CA GLY A 84 1.33 -21.71 -1.69
C GLY A 84 -0.02 -21.10 -1.27
N TYR A 85 -1.00 -21.96 -1.04
CA TYR A 85 -2.34 -21.57 -0.59
C TYR A 85 -2.41 -21.37 0.95
N PRO A 86 -3.32 -20.52 1.47
CA PRO A 86 -4.29 -19.72 0.74
C PRO A 86 -3.70 -18.48 0.04
N VAL A 87 -4.31 -18.11 -1.08
CA VAL A 87 -3.95 -16.92 -1.87
C VAL A 87 -5.11 -15.93 -1.99
N VAL A 88 -4.79 -14.73 -2.43
CA VAL A 88 -5.69 -13.64 -2.76
C VAL A 88 -5.57 -13.32 -4.25
N LEU A 89 -6.69 -13.04 -4.88
CA LEU A 89 -6.76 -12.48 -6.24
C LEU A 89 -7.23 -11.03 -6.17
N LYS A 90 -6.58 -10.13 -6.90
CA LYS A 90 -7.00 -8.73 -7.04
C LYS A 90 -6.93 -8.29 -8.49
N ILE A 91 -7.95 -7.61 -8.98
CA ILE A 91 -7.93 -7.04 -10.32
C ILE A 91 -6.80 -6.01 -10.44
N SER A 92 -6.05 -6.06 -11.54
CA SER A 92 -5.03 -5.06 -11.89
C SER A 92 -5.52 -4.28 -13.10
N SER A 93 -5.79 -3.00 -12.89
CA SER A 93 -6.30 -2.09 -13.90
C SER A 93 -5.92 -0.66 -13.53
N PRO A 94 -5.45 0.17 -14.49
CA PRO A 94 -5.23 1.60 -14.25
C PRO A 94 -6.53 2.37 -14.01
N ASP A 95 -7.66 1.85 -14.50
CA ASP A 95 -8.97 2.51 -14.45
C ASP A 95 -9.77 2.14 -13.19
N ILE A 96 -9.29 1.17 -12.39
CA ILE A 96 -9.98 0.67 -11.20
C ILE A 96 -9.11 0.92 -9.95
N THR A 97 -9.32 2.07 -9.30
CA THR A 97 -8.64 2.41 -8.05
C THR A 97 -9.25 1.66 -6.85
N HIS A 98 -10.59 1.64 -6.73
CA HIS A 98 -11.29 0.97 -5.64
C HIS A 98 -11.77 -0.42 -6.07
N LYS A 99 -10.86 -1.40 -6.00
CA LYS A 99 -11.07 -2.78 -6.48
C LYS A 99 -12.28 -3.46 -5.85
N SER A 100 -12.52 -3.22 -4.55
CA SER A 100 -13.63 -3.84 -3.84
C SER A 100 -15.00 -3.36 -4.31
N ASP A 101 -15.10 -2.21 -4.96
CA ASP A 101 -16.39 -1.66 -5.43
C ASP A 101 -16.86 -2.31 -6.74
N VAL A 102 -15.95 -3.02 -7.42
CA VAL A 102 -16.23 -3.76 -8.66
C VAL A 102 -16.15 -5.28 -8.49
N ASP A 103 -16.18 -5.79 -7.24
CA ASP A 103 -15.81 -7.15 -6.83
C ASP A 103 -14.45 -7.62 -7.38
N GLY A 104 -13.52 -6.69 -7.59
CA GLY A 104 -12.16 -6.95 -8.06
C GLY A 104 -11.22 -7.53 -7.00
N VAL A 105 -11.75 -8.14 -5.92
CA VAL A 105 -10.97 -8.76 -4.86
C VAL A 105 -11.61 -10.07 -4.44
N ALA A 106 -10.86 -11.17 -4.47
CA ALA A 106 -11.27 -12.48 -3.96
C ALA A 106 -10.24 -12.99 -2.95
N LEU A 107 -10.70 -13.25 -1.72
CA LEU A 107 -9.85 -13.64 -0.58
C LEU A 107 -9.97 -15.13 -0.28
N ASP A 108 -9.04 -15.65 0.53
CA ASP A 108 -9.07 -17.01 1.10
C ASP A 108 -9.29 -18.11 0.04
N ILE A 109 -8.59 -18.00 -1.09
CA ILE A 109 -8.59 -19.01 -2.13
C ILE A 109 -7.67 -20.15 -1.69
N ARG A 110 -8.19 -21.36 -1.53
CA ARG A 110 -7.50 -22.51 -0.91
C ARG A 110 -7.11 -23.63 -1.89
N GLY A 111 -7.42 -23.48 -3.16
CA GLY A 111 -7.03 -24.45 -4.17
C GLY A 111 -7.40 -24.06 -5.60
N ALA A 112 -6.87 -24.81 -6.55
CA ALA A 112 -6.94 -24.52 -7.99
C ALA A 112 -8.39 -24.39 -8.52
N ARG A 113 -9.29 -25.30 -8.10
CA ARG A 113 -10.70 -25.23 -8.54
C ARG A 113 -11.40 -23.97 -8.04
N GLN A 114 -11.16 -23.59 -6.78
CA GLN A 114 -11.71 -22.36 -6.21
C GLN A 114 -11.10 -21.14 -6.90
N LEU A 115 -9.81 -21.18 -7.24
CA LEU A 115 -9.13 -20.11 -7.97
C LEU A 115 -9.76 -19.88 -9.34
N GLN A 116 -9.99 -20.95 -10.12
CA GLN A 116 -10.59 -20.84 -11.45
C GLN A 116 -12.01 -20.27 -11.39
N LEU A 117 -12.81 -20.69 -10.40
CA LEU A 117 -14.14 -20.15 -10.19
C LEU A 117 -14.08 -18.66 -9.77
N ALA A 118 -13.21 -18.32 -8.82
CA ALA A 118 -13.04 -16.95 -8.35
C ALA A 118 -12.56 -16.02 -9.47
N TRP A 119 -11.67 -16.49 -10.34
CA TRP A 119 -11.24 -15.79 -11.55
C TRP A 119 -12.43 -15.42 -12.44
N GLN A 120 -13.25 -16.42 -12.79
CA GLN A 120 -14.38 -16.23 -13.68
C GLN A 120 -15.39 -15.25 -13.07
N THR A 121 -15.79 -15.48 -11.82
CA THR A 121 -16.72 -14.61 -11.08
C THR A 121 -16.21 -13.16 -10.99
N MET A 122 -14.91 -12.97 -10.71
CA MET A 122 -14.30 -11.65 -10.64
C MET A 122 -14.34 -10.96 -12.00
N MET A 123 -13.93 -11.63 -13.08
CA MET A 123 -13.92 -11.05 -14.41
C MET A 123 -15.32 -10.68 -14.91
N ASP A 124 -16.31 -11.52 -14.63
CA ASP A 124 -17.70 -11.23 -14.99
C ASP A 124 -18.24 -10.03 -14.20
N GLY A 125 -17.95 -9.98 -12.89
CA GLY A 125 -18.34 -8.88 -12.02
C GLY A 125 -17.68 -7.55 -12.39
N VAL A 126 -16.38 -7.56 -12.68
CA VAL A 126 -15.63 -6.35 -13.10
C VAL A 126 -16.17 -5.85 -14.44
N ARG A 127 -16.37 -6.73 -15.43
CA ARG A 127 -16.92 -6.33 -16.74
C ARG A 127 -18.34 -5.78 -16.65
N ALA A 128 -19.16 -6.29 -15.71
CA ALA A 128 -20.51 -5.78 -15.51
C ALA A 128 -20.54 -4.36 -14.91
N ARG A 129 -19.59 -4.02 -14.02
CA ARG A 129 -19.56 -2.73 -13.31
C ARG A 129 -18.64 -1.69 -13.92
N ALA A 130 -17.59 -2.13 -14.60
CA ALA A 130 -16.59 -1.29 -15.26
C ALA A 130 -16.30 -1.84 -16.68
N PRO A 131 -17.29 -1.83 -17.59
CA PRO A 131 -17.17 -2.45 -18.91
C PRO A 131 -16.08 -1.84 -19.80
N GLU A 132 -15.77 -0.56 -19.59
CA GLU A 132 -14.77 0.18 -20.38
C GLU A 132 -13.37 0.15 -19.74
N ALA A 133 -13.23 -0.44 -18.54
CA ALA A 133 -11.93 -0.48 -17.86
C ALA A 133 -10.95 -1.40 -18.60
N GLN A 134 -9.75 -0.88 -18.85
CA GLN A 134 -8.61 -1.67 -19.28
C GLN A 134 -8.18 -2.59 -18.14
N ILE A 135 -8.13 -3.90 -18.39
CA ILE A 135 -7.67 -4.89 -17.42
C ILE A 135 -6.31 -5.41 -17.86
N ASP A 136 -5.27 -5.13 -17.06
CA ASP A 136 -3.91 -5.61 -17.32
C ASP A 136 -3.72 -7.08 -16.89
N GLY A 137 -4.55 -7.53 -15.95
CA GLY A 137 -4.57 -8.90 -15.43
C GLY A 137 -5.13 -8.97 -14.01
N ILE A 138 -4.78 -10.04 -13.30
CA ILE A 138 -5.12 -10.27 -11.89
C ILE A 138 -3.83 -10.53 -11.12
N ALA A 139 -3.61 -9.74 -10.07
CA ALA A 139 -2.54 -9.94 -9.12
C ALA A 139 -2.87 -11.11 -8.19
N VAL A 140 -1.92 -12.02 -8.03
CA VAL A 140 -1.98 -13.17 -7.12
C VAL A 140 -0.98 -12.95 -5.98
N GLU A 141 -1.46 -13.11 -4.75
CA GLU A 141 -0.71 -12.80 -3.54
C GLU A 141 -0.94 -13.85 -2.46
N PRO A 142 0.02 -14.06 -1.53
CA PRO A 142 -0.24 -14.87 -0.34
C PRO A 142 -1.33 -14.23 0.52
N MET A 143 -2.25 -15.04 1.06
CA MET A 143 -3.21 -14.56 2.05
C MET A 143 -2.50 -14.39 3.39
N VAL A 144 -2.32 -13.14 3.81
CA VAL A 144 -1.80 -12.84 5.15
C VAL A 144 -2.98 -12.88 6.13
N SER A 145 -3.00 -13.86 7.02
CA SER A 145 -3.96 -13.92 8.12
C SER A 145 -3.23 -14.13 9.45
N SER A 146 -3.60 -13.34 10.46
CA SER A 146 -3.17 -13.57 11.84
C SER A 146 -4.35 -13.29 12.77
N ARG A 147 -4.57 -14.21 13.73
CA ARG A 147 -5.71 -14.20 14.65
C ARG A 147 -5.83 -12.90 15.47
N HIS A 148 -4.71 -12.21 15.64
CA HIS A 148 -4.62 -10.96 16.40
C HIS A 148 -4.04 -9.81 15.57
N ALA A 149 -4.09 -9.92 14.24
CA ALA A 149 -3.68 -8.83 13.37
C ALA A 149 -4.50 -7.57 13.65
N ARG A 150 -3.81 -6.43 13.64
CA ARG A 150 -4.44 -5.11 13.57
C ARG A 150 -4.16 -4.56 12.18
N GLU A 151 -5.20 -4.17 11.49
CA GLU A 151 -5.08 -3.42 10.26
C GLU A 151 -4.75 -1.98 10.64
N LEU A 152 -3.74 -1.40 9.98
CA LEU A 152 -3.29 -0.03 10.18
C LEU A 152 -3.31 0.70 8.84
N TYR A 153 -3.52 2.01 8.90
CA TYR A 153 -3.40 2.92 7.79
C TYR A 153 -2.18 3.82 8.00
N VAL A 154 -1.35 3.93 6.98
CA VAL A 154 -0.25 4.90 6.91
C VAL A 154 -0.39 5.66 5.60
N GLY A 155 -0.48 6.97 5.67
CA GLY A 155 -0.62 7.85 4.51
C GLY A 155 0.42 8.95 4.51
N VAL A 156 0.77 9.43 3.33
CA VAL A 156 1.54 10.66 3.16
C VAL A 156 0.76 11.55 2.21
N VAL A 157 0.53 12.80 2.61
CA VAL A 157 -0.08 13.83 1.76
C VAL A 157 0.86 15.02 1.68
N THR A 158 0.86 15.72 0.56
CA THR A 158 1.60 16.99 0.43
C THR A 158 0.61 18.13 0.60
N ASP A 159 0.68 18.80 1.74
CA ASP A 159 -0.05 20.03 2.01
C ASP A 159 0.66 21.24 1.38
N ALA A 160 -0.11 22.23 0.93
CA ALA A 160 0.44 23.41 0.24
C ALA A 160 1.24 24.33 1.16
N LEU A 161 0.96 24.35 2.46
CA LEU A 161 1.62 25.22 3.45
C LEU A 161 2.68 24.45 4.24
N PHE A 162 2.36 23.22 4.65
CA PHE A 162 3.21 22.43 5.55
C PHE A 162 4.15 21.47 4.81
N GLY A 163 3.96 21.26 3.51
CA GLY A 163 4.69 20.24 2.76
C GLY A 163 4.21 18.83 3.12
N PRO A 164 5.09 17.81 3.18
CA PRO A 164 4.66 16.44 3.47
C PRO A 164 4.08 16.32 4.89
N VAL A 165 2.94 15.66 5.01
CA VAL A 165 2.26 15.33 6.27
C VAL A 165 2.03 13.83 6.32
N LEU A 166 2.44 13.20 7.41
CA LEU A 166 2.22 11.78 7.67
C LEU A 166 0.89 11.59 8.41
N LEU A 167 0.12 10.59 7.99
CA LEU A 167 -1.09 10.15 8.65
C LEU A 167 -0.92 8.72 9.15
N PHE A 168 -1.40 8.45 10.36
CA PHE A 168 -1.41 7.11 10.95
C PHE A 168 -2.75 6.84 11.64
N GLY A 169 -3.29 5.64 11.53
CA GLY A 169 -4.53 5.28 12.22
C GLY A 169 -4.93 3.83 12.04
N ALA A 170 -6.13 3.48 12.51
CA ALA A 170 -6.73 2.18 12.26
C ALA A 170 -7.00 1.98 10.76
N GLY A 171 -6.68 0.80 10.25
CA GLY A 171 -6.88 0.40 8.86
C GLY A 171 -8.24 -0.22 8.57
N GLY A 172 -8.39 -0.76 7.36
CA GLY A 172 -9.57 -1.48 6.88
C GLY A 172 -10.46 -0.67 5.94
N ARG A 173 -11.60 -1.24 5.54
CA ARG A 173 -12.49 -0.61 4.55
C ARG A 173 -13.16 0.69 5.04
N ALA A 174 -13.12 0.97 6.34
CA ALA A 174 -13.79 2.10 6.96
C ALA A 174 -12.82 3.22 7.38
N ILE A 175 -11.60 3.27 6.83
CA ILE A 175 -10.60 4.31 7.15
C ILE A 175 -11.22 5.72 7.04
N GLU A 176 -12.11 5.96 6.08
CA GLU A 176 -12.79 7.25 5.86
C GLU A 176 -13.88 7.58 6.89
N VAL A 177 -14.41 6.58 7.59
CA VAL A 177 -15.54 6.75 8.51
C VAL A 177 -15.08 6.94 9.96
N TYR A 178 -13.91 6.40 10.33
CA TYR A 178 -13.37 6.53 11.68
C TYR A 178 -12.39 7.72 11.78
N ALA A 179 -12.70 8.67 12.67
CA ALA A 179 -11.89 9.83 12.98
C ALA A 179 -10.65 9.53 13.86
N ASP A 180 -10.25 8.26 13.96
CA ASP A 180 -9.09 7.82 14.75
C ASP A 180 -7.81 7.91 13.93
N ARG A 181 -7.29 9.13 13.81
CA ARG A 181 -6.13 9.47 12.97
C ARG A 181 -5.18 10.38 13.74
N ALA A 182 -3.91 9.99 13.82
CA ALA A 182 -2.82 10.87 14.20
C ALA A 182 -2.18 11.48 12.94
N MET A 183 -1.69 12.71 13.05
CA MET A 183 -1.00 13.42 11.99
C MET A 183 0.29 14.01 12.53
N GLU A 184 1.37 13.96 11.76
CA GLU A 184 2.67 14.47 12.17
C GLU A 184 3.50 14.92 10.96
N LEU A 185 4.42 15.87 11.17
CA LEU A 185 5.31 16.37 10.10
C LEU A 185 6.64 15.60 10.13
N PRO A 186 7.17 15.15 8.97
CA PRO A 186 8.49 14.56 8.92
C PRO A 186 9.60 15.63 9.13
N PRO A 187 10.77 15.24 9.67
CA PRO A 187 11.10 13.91 10.18
C PRO A 187 10.44 13.64 11.54
N LEU A 188 9.93 12.41 11.71
CA LEU A 188 9.39 11.96 13.00
C LEU A 188 10.50 11.88 14.05
N ASN A 189 10.19 12.27 15.29
CA ASN A 189 11.06 12.11 16.44
C ASN A 189 10.37 11.23 17.50
N ARG A 190 11.14 10.66 18.44
CA ARG A 190 10.63 9.78 19.50
C ARG A 190 10.09 10.53 20.73
N PHE A 191 10.03 11.86 20.68
CA PHE A 191 9.77 12.69 21.86
C PHE A 191 8.30 13.16 21.96
N LEU A 192 7.50 12.87 20.94
CA LEU A 192 6.05 13.10 20.94
C LEU A 192 5.30 11.88 21.47
#